data_AF-A0A2W4RDY6-F1
#
_entry.id   AF-A0A2W4RDY6-F1
#
_cell.length_a   1.000
_cell.length_b   1.000
_cell.length_c   1.000
_cell.angle_alpha   90.00
_cell.angle_beta   90.00
_cell.angle_gamma   90.00
#
_symmetry.space_group_name_H-M   'P 1'
#
loop_
_entity.id
_entity.type
_entity.pdbx_description
1 polymer ?
#
loop_
_entity_poly.entity_id
_entity_poly.type
_entity_poly.pdbx_seq_one_letter_code
_entity_poly.pdbx_strand_id
1 'polypeptide(L)'
;MTHVRLPRPLSSYFAFGEDETDGTRRRFGLYFPFRRNDDQVEGMRWVWSIDAAELERIGPEGVAQRRQVETERFVAMIEWWLRHSDNVLVGDDAIPLMVRRSRLKTLAAAPQMPPEAPPAAPAELPPDAPAAVPDPPTALPARRAM
;
A
#
# COMPACT_ATOMS: atom_id res chain seq x y z
N MET A 1 5.99 16.16 6.38
CA MET A 1 5.65 15.20 5.30
C MET A 1 4.65 14.20 5.83
N THR A 2 3.45 14.17 5.27
CA THR A 2 2.34 13.33 5.75
C THR A 2 2.58 11.85 5.40
N HIS A 3 2.62 10.97 6.40
CA HIS A 3 2.78 9.50 6.25
C HIS A 3 1.44 8.75 6.27
N VAL A 4 0.34 9.48 6.41
CA VAL A 4 -1.03 8.96 6.49
C VAL A 4 -1.88 9.74 5.49
N ARG A 5 -2.37 9.08 4.44
CA ARG A 5 -3.24 9.65 3.41
C ARG A 5 -4.51 8.82 3.34
N LEU A 6 -5.30 8.89 4.40
CA LEU A 6 -6.56 8.15 4.53
C LEU A 6 -7.74 9.13 4.53
N PRO A 7 -8.92 8.72 4.03
CA PRO A 7 -10.12 9.58 4.02
C PRO A 7 -10.75 9.77 5.40
N ARG A 8 -10.34 8.96 6.39
CA ARG A 8 -10.84 8.97 7.77
C ARG A 8 -9.68 9.02 8.75
N PRO A 9 -9.89 9.47 10.00
CA PRO A 9 -8.85 9.41 11.02
C PRO A 9 -8.47 7.96 11.33
N LEU A 10 -7.20 7.73 11.72
CA LEU A 10 -6.68 6.39 12.03
C LEU A 10 -7.52 5.64 13.06
N SER A 11 -8.01 6.35 14.07
CA SER A 11 -8.83 5.78 15.14
C SER A 11 -10.13 5.15 14.63
N SER A 12 -10.67 5.58 13.49
CA SER A 12 -11.85 4.98 12.89
C SER A 12 -11.61 3.59 12.30
N TYR A 13 -10.35 3.19 12.09
CA TYR A 13 -9.98 1.88 11.58
C TYR A 13 -9.66 0.88 12.70
N PHE A 14 -9.69 1.31 13.97
CA PHE A 14 -9.34 0.44 15.08
C PHE A 14 -10.50 -0.49 15.45
N ALA A 15 -10.20 -1.77 15.54
CA ALA A 15 -11.06 -2.73 16.22
C ALA A 15 -10.72 -2.73 17.71
N PHE A 16 -11.72 -2.45 18.54
CA PHE A 16 -11.59 -2.52 19.99
C PHE A 16 -12.09 -3.87 20.49
N GLY A 17 -11.33 -4.51 21.36
CA GLY A 17 -11.70 -5.74 22.03
C GLY A 17 -11.50 -5.63 23.54
N GLU A 18 -12.41 -6.21 24.30
CA GLU A 18 -12.23 -6.50 25.72
C GLU A 18 -11.93 -8.01 25.81
N ASP A 19 -10.80 -8.36 26.41
CA ASP A 19 -10.38 -9.75 26.60
C ASP A 19 -10.79 -10.21 28.01
N GLU A 20 -11.07 -11.51 28.16
CA GLU A 20 -11.74 -12.05 29.34
C GLU A 20 -11.00 -11.72 30.64
N THR A 21 -11.79 -11.36 31.65
CA THR A 21 -11.34 -10.85 32.94
C THR A 21 -10.86 -12.01 33.80
N ASP A 22 -9.55 -12.19 33.92
CA ASP A 22 -9.00 -12.95 35.04
C ASP A 22 -9.30 -12.09 36.27
N GLY A 23 -10.26 -12.48 37.13
CA GLY A 23 -11.11 -11.66 38.03
C GLY A 23 -10.49 -10.52 38.86
N THR A 24 -9.19 -10.32 38.78
CA THR A 24 -8.37 -9.26 39.36
C THR A 24 -8.05 -8.12 38.38
N ARG A 25 -8.12 -8.35 37.05
CA ARG A 25 -7.72 -7.38 36.01
C ARG A 25 -8.59 -7.51 34.76
N ARG A 26 -9.05 -6.38 34.24
CA ARG A 26 -9.64 -6.27 32.90
C ARG A 26 -8.57 -5.94 31.88
N ARG A 27 -8.58 -6.64 30.75
CA ARG A 27 -7.66 -6.40 29.64
C ARG A 27 -8.41 -5.85 28.45
N PHE A 28 -7.85 -4.80 27.86
CA PHE A 28 -8.40 -4.14 26.69
C PHE A 28 -7.38 -4.15 25.57
N GLY A 29 -7.87 -4.22 24.34
CA GLY A 29 -7.07 -4.26 23.13
C GLY A 29 -7.59 -3.28 22.08
N LEU A 30 -6.66 -2.59 21.42
CA LEU A 30 -6.87 -1.95 20.13
C LEU A 30 -6.12 -2.74 19.07
N TYR A 31 -6.77 -2.97 17.94
CA TYR A 31 -6.18 -3.62 16.79
C TYR A 31 -6.33 -2.74 15.55
N PHE A 32 -5.23 -2.49 14.87
CA PHE A 32 -5.20 -1.74 13.61
C PHE A 32 -4.80 -2.68 12.47
N PRO A 33 -5.75 -3.14 11.64
CA PRO A 33 -5.45 -3.93 10.46
C PRO A 33 -4.90 -3.04 9.33
N PHE A 34 -3.96 -3.57 8.56
CA PHE A 34 -3.49 -2.95 7.32
C PHE A 34 -3.09 -4.02 6.31
N ARG A 35 -3.21 -3.71 5.02
CA ARG A 35 -2.75 -4.59 3.93
C ARG A 35 -1.35 -4.21 3.49
N ARG A 36 -0.53 -5.20 3.14
CA ARG A 36 0.75 -4.99 2.43
C ARG A 36 0.54 -5.08 0.90
N ASN A 37 1.57 -4.72 0.14
CA ASN A 37 1.52 -4.72 -1.34
C ASN A 37 1.24 -6.10 -1.95
N ASP A 38 1.51 -7.16 -1.21
CA ASP A 38 1.27 -8.57 -1.53
C ASP A 38 -0.14 -9.05 -1.11
N ASP A 39 -1.04 -8.11 -0.82
CA ASP A 39 -2.44 -8.31 -0.37
C ASP A 39 -2.57 -9.07 0.96
N GLN A 40 -1.45 -9.34 1.64
CA GLN A 40 -1.43 -9.89 2.99
C GLN A 40 -1.95 -8.86 4.00
N VAL A 41 -2.93 -9.26 4.81
CA VAL A 41 -3.43 -8.47 5.93
C VAL A 41 -2.55 -8.74 7.15
N GLU A 42 -1.89 -7.70 7.64
CA GLU A 42 -1.22 -7.68 8.93
C GLU A 42 -1.97 -6.73 9.88
N GLY A 43 -1.52 -6.66 11.13
CA GLY A 43 -2.03 -5.62 12.00
C GLY A 43 -1.18 -5.37 13.22
N MET A 44 -1.39 -4.20 13.81
CA MET A 44 -0.77 -3.79 15.06
C MET A 44 -1.75 -3.98 16.21
N ARG A 45 -1.24 -4.42 17.35
CA ARG A 45 -2.04 -4.57 18.57
C ARG A 45 -1.46 -3.71 19.67
N TRP A 46 -2.33 -3.00 20.37
CA TRP A 46 -2.03 -2.27 21.60
C TRP A 46 -2.89 -2.81 22.72
N VAL A 47 -2.28 -3.25 23.81
CA VAL A 47 -2.98 -3.89 24.92
C VAL A 47 -2.67 -3.13 26.19
N TRP A 48 -3.70 -2.87 26.99
CA TRP A 48 -3.56 -2.36 28.34
C TRP A 48 -4.44 -3.15 29.30
N SER A 49 -4.21 -2.98 30.59
CA SER A 49 -5.02 -3.63 31.62
C SER A 49 -5.30 -2.64 32.74
N ILE A 50 -6.47 -2.81 33.36
CA ILE A 50 -6.94 -2.03 34.51
C ILE A 50 -7.22 -3.04 35.62
N ASP A 51 -6.63 -2.86 36.79
CA ASP A 51 -6.91 -3.71 37.93
C ASP A 51 -8.28 -3.41 38.54
N ALA A 52 -8.81 -4.36 39.33
CA ALA A 52 -10.14 -4.26 39.91
C ALA A 52 -10.31 -3.02 40.81
N ALA A 53 -9.28 -2.66 41.59
CA ALA A 53 -9.34 -1.50 42.48
C ALA A 53 -9.34 -0.18 41.69
N GLU A 54 -8.53 -0.10 40.62
CA GLU A 54 -8.58 1.03 39.70
C GLU A 54 -9.93 1.11 38.98
N LEU A 55 -10.47 -0.02 38.53
CA LEU A 55 -11.76 -0.10 37.84
C LEU A 55 -12.92 0.39 38.73
N GLU A 56 -12.93 -0.01 40.01
CA GLU A 56 -13.94 0.42 40.98
C GLU A 56 -13.83 1.94 41.26
N ARG A 57 -12.61 2.46 41.35
CA ARG A 57 -12.34 3.89 41.58
C ARG A 57 -12.76 4.77 40.41
N ILE A 58 -12.48 4.36 39.17
CA ILE A 58 -12.70 5.21 37.98
C ILE A 58 -14.09 5.00 37.35
N GLY A 59 -14.72 3.86 37.62
CA GLY A 59 -16.02 3.51 37.06
C GLY A 59 -16.03 3.40 35.53
N PRO A 60 -17.21 3.21 34.92
CA PRO A 60 -17.35 3.02 33.47
C PRO A 60 -16.94 4.26 32.67
N GLU A 61 -17.16 5.46 33.21
CA GLU A 61 -16.75 6.72 32.56
C GLU A 61 -15.22 6.83 32.50
N GLY A 62 -14.53 6.50 33.59
CA GLY A 62 -13.07 6.51 33.62
C GLY A 62 -12.44 5.47 32.71
N VAL A 63 -13.09 4.32 32.49
CA VAL A 63 -12.67 3.35 31.47
C VAL A 63 -12.78 3.94 30.07
N ALA A 64 -13.86 4.69 29.77
CA ALA A 64 -14.01 5.37 28.48
C ALA A 64 -12.92 6.44 28.27
N GLN A 65 -12.62 7.23 29.30
CA GLN A 65 -11.52 8.21 29.26
C GLN A 65 -10.16 7.52 29.06
N ARG A 66 -9.91 6.41 29.77
CA ARG A 66 -8.69 5.63 29.62
C ARG A 66 -8.57 5.08 28.20
N ARG A 67 -9.66 4.55 27.63
CA ARG A 67 -9.71 4.10 26.24
C ARG A 67 -9.36 5.22 25.26
N GLN A 68 -9.85 6.44 25.47
CA GLN A 68 -9.49 7.58 24.62
C GLN A 68 -7.99 7.88 24.69
N VAL A 69 -7.42 7.96 25.90
CA VAL A 69 -5.98 8.18 26.09
C VAL A 69 -5.13 7.09 25.44
N GLU A 70 -5.51 5.82 25.61
CA GLU A 70 -4.79 4.70 24.99
C GLU A 70 -4.95 4.68 23.46
N THR A 71 -6.10 5.14 22.94
CA THR A 71 -6.30 5.33 21.50
C THR A 71 -5.35 6.40 20.94
N GLU A 72 -5.22 7.54 21.62
CA GLU A 72 -4.31 8.62 21.21
C GLU A 72 -2.84 8.18 21.26
N ARG A 73 -2.44 7.42 22.31
CA ARG A 73 -1.11 6.81 22.41
C ARG A 73 -0.83 5.85 21.26
N PHE A 74 -1.81 5.02 20.92
CA PHE A 74 -1.66 4.08 19.82
C PHE A 74 -1.54 4.77 18.47
N VAL A 75 -2.32 5.84 18.22
CA VAL A 75 -2.17 6.70 17.04
C VAL A 75 -0.76 7.27 16.97
N ALA A 76 -0.27 7.88 18.06
CA ALA A 76 1.06 8.48 18.10
C ALA A 76 2.17 7.44 17.84
N MET A 77 2.01 6.23 18.37
CA MET A 77 2.93 5.12 18.13
C MET A 77 2.92 4.69 16.66
N ILE A 78 1.75 4.55 16.02
CA ILE A 78 1.63 4.22 14.58
C ILE A 78 2.29 5.32 13.74
N GLU A 79 2.02 6.59 14.03
CA GLU A 79 2.61 7.71 13.29
C GLU A 79 4.13 7.77 13.44
N TRP A 80 4.63 7.55 14.66
CA TRP A 80 6.07 7.44 14.92
C TRP A 80 6.66 6.28 14.12
N TRP A 81 6.02 5.12 14.14
CA TRP A 81 6.50 3.94 13.42
C TRP A 81 6.53 4.17 11.90
N LEU A 82 5.48 4.76 11.31
CA LEU A 82 5.45 5.08 9.89
C LEU A 82 6.57 6.05 9.50
N ARG A 83 6.86 7.03 10.38
CA ARG A 83 7.93 8.00 10.19
C ARG A 83 9.31 7.37 10.10
N HIS A 84 9.56 6.31 10.87
CA HIS A 84 10.86 5.66 10.94
C HIS A 84 11.01 4.47 9.99
N SER A 85 9.90 3.95 9.45
CA SER A 85 9.91 2.72 8.63
C SER A 85 9.86 2.95 7.12
N ASP A 86 9.98 4.20 6.64
CA ASP A 86 9.74 4.60 5.23
C ASP A 86 8.39 4.13 4.68
N ASN A 87 7.39 3.92 5.54
CA ASN A 87 6.06 3.42 5.17
C ASN A 87 5.04 4.56 5.15
N VAL A 88 4.02 4.41 4.30
CA VAL A 88 2.89 5.33 4.18
C VAL A 88 1.61 4.52 4.14
N LEU A 89 0.60 4.97 4.87
CA LEU A 89 -0.76 4.45 4.79
C LEU A 89 -1.55 5.24 3.75
N VAL A 90 -2.18 4.53 2.82
CA VAL A 90 -2.99 5.08 1.71
C VAL A 90 -4.23 4.22 1.49
N GLY A 91 -5.17 4.73 0.71
CA GLY A 91 -6.33 3.98 0.24
C GLY A 91 -7.64 4.44 0.87
N ASP A 92 -8.73 4.10 0.19
CA ASP A 92 -10.10 4.49 0.55
C ASP A 92 -10.94 3.32 1.08
N ASP A 93 -10.34 2.13 1.13
CA ASP A 93 -10.96 0.90 1.61
C ASP A 93 -11.12 0.84 3.13
N ALA A 94 -11.90 -0.14 3.60
CA ALA A 94 -12.09 -0.42 5.02
C ALA A 94 -10.80 -0.85 5.75
N ILE A 95 -9.81 -1.38 5.02
CA ILE A 95 -8.49 -1.72 5.54
C ILE A 95 -7.45 -0.88 4.79
N PRO A 96 -6.71 -0.01 5.48
CA PRO A 96 -5.67 0.81 4.87
C PRO A 96 -4.60 -0.02 4.16
N LEU A 97 -4.13 0.46 3.01
CA LEU A 97 -3.00 -0.11 2.30
C LEU A 97 -1.69 0.53 2.76
N MET A 98 -0.70 -0.29 3.05
CA MET A 98 0.63 0.13 3.44
C MET A 98 1.61 -0.01 2.28
N VAL A 99 2.22 1.11 1.91
CA VAL A 99 3.18 1.20 0.82
C VAL A 99 4.48 1.83 1.30
N ARG A 100 5.61 1.39 0.73
CA ARG A 100 6.88 2.10 0.95
C ARG A 100 6.82 3.47 0.27
N ARG A 101 7.21 4.53 0.97
CA ARG A 101 7.27 5.90 0.45
C ARG A 101 8.16 5.99 -0.79
N SER A 102 9.29 5.29 -0.80
CA SER A 102 10.18 5.19 -1.95
C SER A 102 9.46 4.76 -3.23
N ARG A 103 8.49 3.83 -3.15
CA ARG A 103 7.66 3.43 -4.31
C ARG A 103 6.66 4.50 -4.76
N LEU A 104 6.11 5.28 -3.83
CA LEU A 104 5.19 6.39 -4.16
C LEU A 104 5.88 7.50 -4.96
N LYS A 105 7.16 7.77 -4.71
CA LYS A 105 7.94 8.76 -5.47
C LYS A 105 8.18 8.31 -6.92
N THR A 106 8.37 7.02 -7.15
CA THR A 106 8.61 6.47 -8.49
C THR A 106 7.35 6.54 -9.38
N LEU A 107 6.15 6.37 -8.81
CA LEU A 107 4.90 6.48 -9.59
C LEU A 107 4.55 7.92 -9.98
N ALA A 108 4.85 8.90 -9.14
CA ALA A 108 4.63 10.32 -9.44
C ALA A 108 5.70 10.91 -10.39
N ALA A 109 6.81 10.20 -10.59
CA ALA A 109 7.90 10.59 -11.48
C ALA A 109 7.87 9.85 -12.83
N ALA A 110 6.75 9.19 -13.18
CA ALA A 110 6.53 8.80 -14.57
C ALA A 110 6.49 10.10 -15.41
N PRO A 111 7.42 10.30 -16.36
CA PRO A 111 7.38 11.46 -17.22
C PRO A 111 6.06 11.45 -17.99
N GLN A 112 5.23 12.46 -17.73
CA GLN A 112 4.23 12.94 -18.68
C GLN A 112 5.01 13.34 -19.95
N MET A 113 5.17 12.39 -20.86
CA MET A 113 5.58 12.63 -22.25
C MET A 113 4.35 12.41 -23.14
N PRO A 114 4.24 13.17 -24.24
CA PRO A 114 3.19 14.17 -24.44
C PRO A 114 1.97 13.60 -25.21
N PRO A 115 0.86 14.36 -25.32
CA PRO A 115 -0.24 13.97 -26.20
C PRO A 115 0.25 13.88 -27.66
N GLU A 116 0.02 12.71 -28.24
CA GLU A 116 -0.36 12.47 -29.63
C GLU A 116 -0.04 13.60 -30.63
N ALA A 117 1.06 13.42 -31.38
CA ALA A 117 1.19 14.08 -32.67
C ALA A 117 0.04 13.56 -33.59
N PRO A 118 -0.63 14.44 -34.34
CA PRO A 118 -1.75 14.03 -35.19
C PRO A 118 -1.30 13.00 -36.24
N PRO A 119 -2.19 12.09 -36.67
CA PRO A 119 -1.87 11.10 -37.68
C PRO A 119 -1.52 11.81 -38.99
N ALA A 120 -0.26 11.69 -39.41
CA ALA A 120 0.12 12.01 -40.78
C ALA A 120 -0.68 11.09 -41.71
N ALA A 121 -1.53 11.71 -42.52
CA ALA A 121 -2.32 11.07 -43.55
C ALA A 121 -1.43 10.23 -44.51
N PRO A 122 -1.95 9.13 -45.07
CA PRO A 122 -1.25 8.36 -46.09
C PRO A 122 -1.23 9.14 -47.40
N ALA A 123 -0.11 9.79 -47.71
CA ALA A 123 0.14 10.39 -49.02
C ALA A 123 0.91 9.40 -49.90
N GLU A 124 0.15 8.79 -50.80
CA GLU A 124 0.50 8.36 -52.17
C GLU A 124 1.85 7.66 -52.45
N LEU A 125 1.72 6.41 -52.90
CA LEU A 125 2.64 5.71 -53.80
C LEU A 125 3.12 6.63 -54.94
N PRO A 126 4.44 6.67 -55.25
CA PRO A 126 4.87 6.95 -56.61
C PRO A 126 4.70 5.67 -57.47
N PRO A 127 3.98 5.73 -58.60
CA PRO A 127 4.13 4.75 -59.67
C PRO A 127 5.41 5.08 -60.45
N ASP A 128 6.18 4.06 -60.80
CA ASP A 128 6.76 3.81 -62.13
C ASP A 128 7.98 2.89 -61.97
N ALA A 129 7.78 1.63 -62.36
CA ALA A 129 8.85 0.69 -62.66
C ALA A 129 9.35 0.99 -64.10
N PRO A 130 10.54 0.56 -64.55
CA PRO A 130 10.69 -0.87 -64.81
C PRO A 130 12.11 -1.48 -64.73
N ALA A 131 12.10 -2.79 -64.45
CA ALA A 131 12.89 -3.85 -65.07
C ALA A 131 14.43 -3.81 -65.03
N ALA A 132 15.00 -4.78 -64.32
CA ALA A 132 15.96 -5.71 -64.93
C ALA A 132 16.08 -6.99 -64.08
N VAL A 133 15.63 -8.11 -64.65
CA VAL A 133 16.04 -9.48 -64.32
C VAL A 133 16.86 -9.91 -65.56
N PRO A 134 18.05 -10.54 -65.44
CA PRO A 134 18.10 -12.01 -65.31
C PRO A 134 19.24 -12.61 -64.46
N ASP A 135 18.84 -13.62 -63.68
CA ASP A 135 19.38 -14.97 -63.44
C ASP A 135 20.90 -15.33 -63.33
N PRO A 136 21.22 -16.45 -62.63
CA PRO A 136 22.51 -16.86 -62.04
C PRO A 136 23.28 -17.87 -62.96
N PRO A 137 24.32 -18.64 -62.51
CA PRO A 137 24.06 -19.90 -61.76
C PRO A 137 25.23 -20.48 -60.89
N THR A 138 24.94 -21.60 -60.18
CA THR A 138 25.85 -22.75 -59.89
C THR A 138 26.94 -22.57 -58.80
N ALA A 139 27.22 -23.45 -57.82
CA ALA A 139 26.80 -24.81 -57.42
C ALA A 139 27.19 -25.10 -55.95
N LEU A 140 26.35 -25.94 -55.29
CA LEU A 140 26.61 -27.14 -54.43
C LEU A 140 28.07 -27.55 -54.07
N PRO A 141 28.31 -28.51 -53.13
CA PRO A 141 27.57 -28.94 -51.92
C PRO A 141 28.47 -29.32 -50.70
N ALA A 142 27.79 -29.74 -49.61
CA ALA A 142 28.17 -30.82 -48.68
C ALA A 142 29.25 -30.55 -47.60
N ARG A 143 28.91 -30.79 -46.33
CA ARG A 143 28.96 -32.12 -45.68
C ARG A 143 28.48 -32.08 -44.23
N ARG A 144 27.80 -33.18 -43.87
CA ARG A 144 27.52 -33.67 -42.52
C ARG A 144 28.81 -33.97 -41.73
N ALA A 145 28.61 -34.02 -40.41
CA ALA A 145 29.27 -34.83 -39.38
C ALA A 145 30.27 -34.09 -38.47
N MET A 146 29.87 -33.90 -37.21
CA MET A 146 30.26 -34.78 -36.12
C MET A 146 29.22 -34.73 -35.00
#